data_AF-A0AAV8T7C6-F1
#
_entry.id   AF-A0AAV8T7C6-F1
#
_cell.length_a   1.000
_cell.length_b   1.000
_cell.length_c   1.000
_cell.angle_alpha   90.00
_cell.angle_beta   90.00
_cell.angle_gamma   90.00
#
_symmetry.space_group_name_H-M   'P 1'
#
loop_
_entity.id
_entity.type
_entity.pdbx_description
1 polymer ?
#
loop_
_entity_poly.entity_id
_entity_poly.type
_entity_poly.pdbx_seq_one_letter_code
_entity_poly.pdbx_strand_id
1 'polypeptide(L)'
;MGELRGGAWVVVDSQINSDHIEMYADRTAKGNVLEPEGMIEIKFRTKELLDCMGRLDQQLIDLRAELQEARNSGNYGTHESLQQQIKAREKQLLPVYIQIATKFAELHDSSLRMAAKGVIKEVVDWGRSRTYFYRRLCRRVAEFSMVKIIKDASGDQLSHKYSLELMRTWFLSSSVASSREAAWMDDEAFFAWKEDSETMKKSYRNCGSRRISNEAFVDIEQQKKGNTSKGGGGGNKKWLTIERTKSGKATTE
;
A
#
# COMPACT_ATOMS: atom_id res chain seq x y z
N MET A 1 16.51 4.41 -18.71
CA MET A 1 15.06 4.16 -18.61
C MET A 1 14.90 2.70 -18.27
N GLY A 2 14.27 2.39 -17.14
CA GLY A 2 14.02 1.02 -16.69
C GLY A 2 12.53 0.72 -16.73
N GLU A 3 12.17 -0.53 -16.98
CA GLU A 3 10.79 -0.98 -16.95
C GLU A 3 10.61 -2.29 -16.19
N LEU A 4 9.44 -2.45 -15.58
CA LEU A 4 9.05 -3.67 -14.88
C LEU A 4 7.60 -4.00 -15.21
N ARG A 5 7.37 -5.13 -15.88
CA ARG A 5 6.05 -5.49 -16.42
C ARG A 5 5.59 -6.89 -16.04
N GLY A 6 4.27 -7.06 -16.04
CA GLY A 6 3.61 -8.37 -15.94
C GLY A 6 4.16 -9.27 -14.84
N GLY A 7 4.51 -10.50 -15.20
CA GLY A 7 5.00 -11.51 -14.25
C GLY A 7 6.31 -11.13 -13.55
N ALA A 8 7.16 -10.32 -14.18
CA ALA A 8 8.41 -9.86 -13.56
C ALA A 8 8.13 -8.96 -12.35
N TRP A 9 7.07 -8.16 -12.38
CA TRP A 9 6.63 -7.38 -11.22
C TRP A 9 6.16 -8.30 -10.10
N VAL A 10 5.33 -9.30 -10.44
CA VAL A 10 4.69 -10.19 -9.46
C VAL A 10 5.71 -10.91 -8.57
N VAL A 11 6.86 -11.31 -9.12
CA VAL A 11 7.88 -12.07 -8.38
C VAL A 11 8.81 -11.22 -7.51
N VAL A 12 8.78 -9.88 -7.64
CA VAL A 12 9.58 -8.95 -6.84
C VAL A 12 8.73 -7.99 -6.01
N ASP A 13 7.41 -8.19 -5.97
CA ASP A 13 6.49 -7.28 -5.30
C ASP A 13 6.76 -7.20 -3.79
N SER A 14 6.70 -5.99 -3.25
CA SER A 14 6.90 -5.73 -1.81
C SER A 14 5.95 -6.52 -0.91
N GLN A 15 4.77 -6.92 -1.39
CA GLN A 15 3.81 -7.72 -0.64
C GLN A 15 4.30 -9.14 -0.34
N ILE A 16 5.26 -9.67 -1.10
CA ILE A 16 5.87 -10.98 -0.82
C ILE A 16 6.51 -10.98 0.57
N ASN A 17 7.16 -9.88 0.94
CA ASN A 17 7.79 -9.71 2.24
C ASN A 17 7.81 -8.24 2.65
N SER A 18 6.64 -7.75 3.07
CA SER A 18 6.39 -6.33 3.33
C SER A 18 7.19 -5.75 4.51
N ASP A 19 7.71 -6.62 5.38
CA ASP A 19 8.57 -6.24 6.49
C ASP A 19 10.00 -5.89 6.03
N HIS A 20 10.45 -6.44 4.90
CA HIS A 20 11.84 -6.39 4.47
C HIS A 20 12.06 -5.79 3.07
N ILE A 21 11.07 -5.83 2.18
CA ILE A 21 11.18 -5.33 0.82
C ILE A 21 10.58 -3.92 0.72
N GLU A 22 11.39 -2.97 0.24
CA GLU A 22 10.93 -1.63 -0.14
C GLU A 22 11.20 -1.42 -1.63
N MET A 23 10.18 -0.96 -2.35
CA MET A 23 10.27 -0.76 -3.79
C MET A 23 10.24 0.73 -4.15
N TYR A 24 11.08 1.11 -5.10
CA TYR A 24 11.28 2.48 -5.56
C TYR A 24 11.31 2.50 -7.08
N ALA A 25 10.94 3.64 -7.68
CA ALA A 25 11.04 3.82 -9.12
C ALA A 25 11.66 5.17 -9.46
N ASP A 26 12.42 5.23 -10.55
CA ASP A 26 12.89 6.51 -11.11
C ASP A 26 11.72 7.27 -11.75
N ARG A 27 11.85 8.60 -11.86
CA ARG A 27 10.83 9.44 -12.51
C ARG A 27 10.55 9.03 -13.95
N THR A 28 11.56 8.53 -14.67
CA THR A 28 11.45 8.07 -16.06
C THR A 28 11.06 6.61 -16.18
N ALA A 29 10.98 5.86 -15.07
CA ALA A 29 10.66 4.44 -15.09
C ALA A 29 9.19 4.19 -15.48
N LYS A 30 8.97 3.04 -16.11
CA LYS A 30 7.65 2.58 -16.55
C LYS A 30 7.28 1.26 -15.90
N GLY A 31 6.01 1.09 -15.55
CA GLY A 31 5.54 -0.15 -14.95
C GLY A 31 4.04 -0.34 -15.10
N ASN A 32 3.65 -1.49 -15.67
CA ASN A 32 2.27 -1.91 -15.79
C ASN A 32 2.19 -3.40 -16.13
N VAL A 33 0.98 -3.95 -16.19
CA VAL A 33 0.74 -5.37 -16.47
C VAL A 33 1.21 -5.76 -17.87
N LEU A 34 0.96 -4.92 -18.87
CA LEU A 34 1.31 -5.16 -20.27
C LEU A 34 2.07 -3.96 -20.83
N GLU A 35 2.71 -4.15 -21.97
CA GLU A 35 3.21 -3.06 -22.80
C GLU A 35 2.05 -2.19 -23.32
N PRO A 36 2.27 -0.89 -23.57
CA PRO A 36 1.24 0.02 -24.09
C PRO A 36 0.56 -0.51 -25.35
N GLU A 37 1.33 -1.10 -26.27
CA GLU A 37 0.88 -1.71 -27.51
C GLU A 37 -0.07 -2.88 -27.24
N GLY A 38 0.31 -3.79 -26.35
CA GLY A 38 -0.57 -4.89 -25.93
C GLY A 38 -1.81 -4.41 -25.18
N MET A 39 -1.73 -3.29 -24.45
CA MET A 39 -2.88 -2.70 -23.77
C MET A 39 -3.92 -2.19 -24.76
N ILE A 40 -3.49 -1.47 -25.81
CA ILE A 40 -4.41 -0.91 -26.81
C ILE A 40 -5.08 -2.00 -27.64
N GLU A 41 -4.36 -3.07 -28.00
CA GLU A 41 -4.92 -4.20 -28.75
C GLU A 41 -6.06 -4.89 -27.99
N ILE A 42 -6.02 -4.86 -26.66
CA ILE A 42 -7.06 -5.48 -25.83
C ILE A 42 -8.19 -4.49 -25.52
N LYS A 43 -7.85 -3.28 -25.05
CA LYS A 43 -8.81 -2.32 -24.46
C LYS A 43 -9.22 -1.17 -25.37
N PHE A 44 -8.47 -0.87 -26.41
CA PHE A 44 -8.69 0.29 -27.27
C PHE A 44 -8.54 -0.11 -28.74
N ARG A 45 -9.43 -1.02 -29.16
CA ARG A 45 -9.39 -1.67 -30.47
C ARG A 45 -9.82 -0.68 -31.56
N THR A 46 -9.82 -1.15 -32.80
CA THR A 46 -10.22 -0.36 -33.97
C THR A 46 -11.57 0.32 -33.78
N LYS A 47 -12.55 -0.33 -33.12
CA LYS A 47 -13.86 0.27 -32.87
C LYS A 47 -13.75 1.53 -32.01
N GLU A 48 -13.08 1.45 -30.86
CA GLU A 48 -12.90 2.57 -29.95
C GLU A 48 -12.06 3.69 -30.58
N LEU A 49 -11.10 3.33 -31.43
CA LEU A 49 -10.33 4.28 -32.24
C LEU A 49 -11.23 5.04 -33.22
N LEU A 50 -12.10 4.35 -33.97
CA LEU A 50 -13.05 4.96 -34.91
C LEU A 50 -14.08 5.84 -34.20
N ASP A 51 -14.52 5.45 -33.01
CA ASP A 51 -15.40 6.27 -32.17
C ASP A 51 -14.68 7.55 -31.72
N CYS A 52 -13.40 7.46 -31.35
CA CYS A 52 -12.59 8.63 -31.00
C CYS A 52 -12.30 9.54 -32.18
N MET A 53 -12.05 8.99 -33.38
CA MET A 53 -11.91 9.76 -34.61
C MET A 53 -13.19 10.56 -34.89
N GLY A 54 -14.34 9.89 -34.81
CA GLY A 54 -15.64 10.54 -35.02
C GLY A 54 -16.02 11.60 -33.99
N ARG A 55 -15.34 11.65 -32.84
CA ARG A 55 -15.55 12.67 -31.80
C ARG A 55 -14.60 13.86 -31.93
N LEU A 56 -13.43 13.68 -32.54
CA LEU A 56 -12.34 14.65 -32.51
C LEU A 56 -11.94 15.19 -33.89
N ASP A 57 -12.10 14.43 -34.96
CA ASP A 57 -11.75 14.86 -36.32
C ASP A 57 -12.93 15.61 -36.95
N GLN A 58 -12.76 16.91 -37.17
CA GLN A 58 -13.82 17.77 -37.71
C GLN A 58 -14.33 17.28 -39.07
N GLN A 59 -13.43 16.84 -39.95
CA GLN A 59 -13.81 16.35 -41.28
C GLN A 59 -14.70 15.10 -41.20
N LEU A 60 -14.39 14.14 -40.32
CA LEU A 60 -15.26 12.99 -40.09
C LEU A 60 -16.60 13.36 -39.46
N ILE A 61 -16.64 14.36 -38.59
CA ILE A 61 -17.89 14.87 -38.02
C ILE A 61 -18.78 15.44 -39.12
N ASP A 62 -18.22 16.31 -39.96
CA ASP A 62 -18.94 16.96 -41.06
C ASP A 62 -19.45 15.91 -42.07
N LEU A 63 -18.57 14.99 -42.52
CA LEU A 63 -18.96 13.90 -43.43
C LEU A 63 -20.03 12.97 -42.86
N ARG A 64 -20.02 12.69 -41.55
CA ARG A 64 -21.06 11.88 -40.89
C ARG A 64 -22.38 12.64 -40.80
N ALA A 65 -22.35 13.95 -40.61
CA ALA A 65 -23.55 14.80 -40.64
C ALA A 65 -24.17 14.83 -42.05
N GLU A 66 -23.35 15.09 -43.08
CA GLU A 66 -23.78 15.06 -44.49
C GLU A 66 -24.36 13.70 -44.90
N LEU A 67 -23.75 12.60 -44.43
CA LEU A 67 -24.25 11.25 -44.69
C LEU A 67 -25.63 11.02 -44.06
N GLN A 68 -25.85 11.54 -42.85
CA GLN A 68 -27.14 11.45 -42.18
C GLN A 68 -28.21 12.28 -42.88
N GLU A 69 -27.87 13.47 -43.38
CA GLU A 69 -28.77 14.31 -44.18
C GLU A 69 -29.13 13.64 -45.52
N ALA A 70 -28.14 13.12 -46.26
CA ALA A 70 -28.35 12.40 -47.51
C ALA A 70 -29.26 11.17 -47.33
N ARG A 71 -29.15 10.49 -46.19
CA ARG A 71 -30.02 9.37 -45.81
C ARG A 71 -31.47 9.80 -45.59
N ASN A 72 -31.69 10.96 -44.97
CA ASN A 72 -33.02 11.52 -44.75
C ASN A 72 -33.66 12.03 -46.05
N SER A 73 -32.86 12.55 -46.98
CA SER A 73 -33.32 13.09 -48.26
C SER A 73 -33.48 12.06 -49.39
N GLY A 74 -33.15 10.79 -49.16
CA GLY A 74 -33.31 9.71 -50.15
C GLY A 74 -32.31 9.76 -51.33
N ASN A 75 -31.18 10.46 -51.18
CA ASN A 75 -30.18 10.60 -52.24
C ASN A 75 -29.13 9.47 -52.16
N TYR A 76 -29.48 8.31 -52.70
CA TYR A 76 -28.68 7.08 -52.61
C TYR A 76 -27.31 7.17 -53.31
N GLY A 77 -27.18 7.96 -54.38
CA GLY A 77 -25.91 8.12 -55.11
C GLY A 77 -24.84 8.88 -54.32
N THR A 78 -25.24 9.94 -53.61
CA THR A 78 -24.34 10.67 -52.70
C THR A 78 -23.99 9.87 -51.45
N HIS A 79 -24.90 9.00 -51.00
CA HIS A 79 -24.68 8.18 -49.81
C HIS A 79 -23.50 7.21 -49.95
N GLU A 80 -23.36 6.54 -51.11
CA GLU A 80 -22.23 5.62 -51.35
C GLU A 80 -20.89 6.37 -51.43
N SER A 81 -20.86 7.52 -52.11
CA SER A 81 -19.68 8.39 -52.19
C SER A 81 -19.23 8.87 -50.80
N LEU A 82 -20.16 9.34 -49.96
CA LEU A 82 -19.86 9.79 -48.59
C LEU A 82 -19.32 8.65 -47.72
N GLN A 83 -19.86 7.43 -47.86
CA GLN A 83 -19.32 6.26 -47.15
C GLN A 83 -17.88 5.93 -47.59
N GLN A 84 -17.56 6.05 -48.87
CA GLN A 84 -16.19 5.84 -49.37
C GLN A 84 -15.23 6.91 -48.84
N GLN A 85 -15.66 8.17 -48.80
CA GLN A 85 -14.85 9.27 -48.25
C GLN A 85 -14.59 9.10 -46.75
N ILE A 86 -15.60 8.72 -45.96
CA ILE A 86 -15.45 8.41 -44.53
C ILE A 86 -14.44 7.28 -44.34
N LYS A 87 -14.59 6.15 -45.05
CA LYS A 87 -13.65 5.02 -44.95
C LYS A 87 -12.24 5.40 -45.37
N ALA A 88 -12.08 6.23 -46.40
CA ALA A 88 -10.77 6.71 -46.83
C ALA A 88 -10.11 7.57 -45.75
N ARG A 89 -10.86 8.49 -45.12
CA ARG A 89 -10.37 9.34 -44.03
C ARG A 89 -10.04 8.53 -42.78
N GLU A 90 -10.89 7.59 -42.39
CA GLU A 90 -10.64 6.68 -41.26
C GLU A 90 -9.35 5.88 -41.48
N LYS A 91 -9.13 5.35 -42.69
CA LYS A 91 -7.89 4.64 -43.05
C LYS A 91 -6.65 5.53 -42.99
N GLN A 92 -6.76 6.80 -43.39
CA GLN A 92 -5.66 7.77 -43.31
C GLN A 92 -5.31 8.12 -41.86
N LEU A 93 -6.31 8.27 -40.98
CA LEU A 93 -6.12 8.67 -39.59
C LEU A 93 -5.66 7.53 -38.69
N LEU A 94 -5.98 6.28 -39.05
CA LEU A 94 -5.75 5.11 -38.20
C LEU A 94 -4.32 4.99 -37.64
N PRO A 95 -3.23 5.13 -38.42
CA PRO A 95 -1.88 5.02 -37.87
C PRO A 95 -1.56 6.09 -36.82
N VAL A 96 -2.07 7.31 -37.01
CA VAL A 96 -1.85 8.42 -36.07
C VAL A 96 -2.63 8.19 -34.78
N TYR A 97 -3.89 7.75 -34.89
CA TYR A 97 -4.70 7.45 -33.72
C TYR A 97 -4.20 6.25 -32.93
N ILE A 98 -3.58 5.26 -33.58
CA ILE A 98 -2.86 4.18 -32.89
C ILE A 98 -1.73 4.76 -32.05
N GLN A 99 -0.89 5.65 -32.62
CA GLN A 99 0.19 6.30 -31.85
C GLN A 99 -0.35 7.13 -30.68
N ILE A 100 -1.44 7.86 -30.86
CA ILE A 100 -2.10 8.61 -29.79
C ILE A 100 -2.59 7.67 -28.70
N ALA A 101 -3.22 6.55 -29.06
CA ALA A 101 -3.69 5.55 -28.10
C ALA A 101 -2.53 4.90 -27.35
N THR A 102 -1.41 4.57 -28.02
CA THR A 102 -0.20 4.08 -27.38
C THR A 102 0.34 5.09 -26.37
N LYS A 103 0.43 6.38 -26.74
CA LYS A 103 0.84 7.45 -25.82
C LYS A 103 -0.11 7.62 -24.65
N PHE A 104 -1.41 7.49 -24.88
CA PHE A 104 -2.40 7.49 -23.81
C PHE A 104 -2.19 6.32 -22.84
N ALA A 105 -1.92 5.11 -23.35
CA ALA A 105 -1.57 3.95 -22.53
C ALA A 105 -0.27 4.18 -21.74
N GLU A 106 0.78 4.74 -22.34
CA GLU A 106 2.06 5.05 -21.68
C GLU A 106 1.93 6.02 -20.49
N LEU A 107 0.90 6.86 -20.45
CA LEU A 107 0.64 7.76 -19.32
C LEU A 107 0.19 7.00 -18.06
N HIS A 108 -0.48 5.85 -18.25
CA HIS A 108 -0.88 4.96 -17.16
C HIS A 108 0.29 4.16 -16.55
N ASP A 109 1.42 4.10 -17.25
CA ASP A 109 2.60 3.33 -16.84
C ASP A 109 3.59 4.17 -15.99
N SER A 110 3.23 5.42 -15.65
CA SER A 110 4.13 6.35 -14.97
C SER A 110 4.45 5.97 -13.52
N SER A 111 5.69 6.25 -13.08
CA SER A 111 6.11 6.08 -11.68
C SER A 111 5.32 6.93 -10.69
N LEU A 112 4.83 8.10 -11.12
CA LEU A 112 3.92 8.92 -10.32
C LEU A 112 2.61 8.17 -10.03
N ARG A 113 2.06 7.45 -11.02
CA ARG A 113 0.87 6.61 -10.81
C ARG A 113 1.19 5.43 -9.90
N MET A 114 2.38 4.82 -10.04
CA MET A 114 2.83 3.75 -9.12
C MET A 114 2.84 4.24 -7.66
N ALA A 115 3.41 5.42 -7.40
CA ALA A 115 3.42 6.01 -6.06
C ALA A 115 2.01 6.37 -5.57
N ALA A 116 1.16 6.96 -6.43
CA ALA A 116 -0.22 7.27 -6.08
C ALA A 116 -1.07 6.03 -5.78
N LYS A 117 -0.72 4.88 -6.35
CA LYS A 117 -1.33 3.57 -6.03
C LYS A 117 -0.70 2.89 -4.81
N GLY A 118 0.37 3.44 -4.26
CA GLY A 118 1.08 2.88 -3.10
C GLY A 118 1.80 1.58 -3.38
N VAL A 119 2.04 1.24 -4.66
CA VAL A 119 2.79 0.01 -5.02
C VAL A 119 4.30 0.21 -4.89
N ILE A 120 4.77 1.47 -4.91
CA ILE A 120 6.14 1.85 -4.56
C ILE A 120 6.10 2.82 -3.38
N LYS A 121 7.21 2.88 -2.64
CA LYS A 121 7.37 3.76 -1.49
C LYS A 121 7.49 5.23 -1.91
N GLU A 122 8.34 5.49 -2.91
CA GLU A 122 8.63 6.85 -3.39
C GLU A 122 9.20 6.82 -4.82
N VAL A 123 9.05 7.93 -5.54
CA VAL A 123 9.75 8.19 -6.79
C VAL A 123 11.08 8.88 -6.48
N VAL A 124 12.19 8.28 -6.90
CA VAL A 124 13.54 8.77 -6.59
C VAL A 124 14.25 9.16 -7.88
N ASP A 125 14.62 10.44 -8.00
CA ASP A 125 15.36 10.90 -9.18
C ASP A 125 16.77 10.31 -9.23
N TRP A 126 17.16 9.76 -10.38
CA TRP A 126 18.47 9.13 -10.60
C TRP A 126 19.66 9.97 -10.09
N GLY A 127 19.66 11.29 -10.34
CA GLY A 127 20.76 12.18 -9.95
C GLY A 127 21.02 12.27 -8.44
N ARG A 128 20.01 11.99 -7.59
CA ARG A 128 20.15 11.96 -6.12
C ARG A 128 20.08 10.55 -5.52
N SER A 129 19.92 9.53 -6.37
CA SER A 129 19.66 8.15 -5.95
C SER A 129 20.72 7.60 -5.01
N ARG A 130 22.01 7.83 -5.30
CA ARG A 130 23.12 7.34 -4.47
C ARG A 130 23.03 7.82 -3.03
N THR A 131 22.89 9.13 -2.82
CA THR A 131 22.81 9.72 -1.48
C THR A 131 21.54 9.27 -0.76
N TYR A 132 20.42 9.22 -1.48
CA TYR A 132 19.14 8.76 -0.95
C TYR A 132 19.24 7.31 -0.44
N PHE A 133 19.70 6.38 -1.29
CA PHE A 133 19.78 4.96 -0.93
C PHE A 133 20.85 4.67 0.11
N TYR A 134 21.96 5.42 0.14
CA TYR A 134 22.94 5.31 1.22
C TYR A 134 22.30 5.57 2.58
N ARG A 135 21.62 6.72 2.73
CA ARG A 135 20.94 7.10 3.99
C ARG A 135 19.83 6.10 4.34
N ARG A 136 18.98 5.76 3.36
CA ARG A 136 17.87 4.82 3.55
C ARG A 136 18.35 3.44 3.98
N LEU A 137 19.42 2.92 3.37
CA LEU A 137 19.97 1.62 3.73
C LEU A 137 20.54 1.64 5.15
N CYS A 138 21.31 2.66 5.53
CA CYS A 138 21.80 2.83 6.89
C CYS A 138 20.65 2.84 7.91
N ARG A 139 19.58 3.59 7.61
CA ARG A 139 18.37 3.64 8.43
C ARG A 139 17.73 2.26 8.59
N ARG A 140 17.53 1.53 7.49
CA ARG A 140 16.90 0.19 7.48
C ARG A 140 17.72 -0.87 8.21
N VAL A 141 19.05 -0.85 8.07
CA VAL A 141 19.94 -1.76 8.82
C VAL A 141 19.87 -1.49 10.32
N ALA A 142 19.84 -0.21 10.71
CA ALA A 142 19.70 0.17 12.11
C ALA A 142 18.34 -0.25 12.69
N GLU A 143 17.24 0.01 11.98
CA GLU A 143 15.89 -0.45 12.35
C GLU A 143 15.86 -1.97 12.52
N PHE A 144 16.38 -2.71 11.55
CA PHE A 144 16.40 -4.17 11.59
C PHE A 144 17.18 -4.70 12.80
N SER A 145 18.36 -4.13 13.08
CA SER A 145 19.16 -4.49 14.26
C SER A 145 18.40 -4.24 15.56
N MET A 146 17.73 -3.08 15.68
CA MET A 146 16.96 -2.75 16.88
C MET A 146 15.73 -3.64 17.05
N VAL A 147 15.00 -3.92 15.97
CA VAL A 147 13.87 -4.86 15.99
C VAL A 147 14.33 -6.23 16.47
N LYS A 148 15.47 -6.73 15.97
CA LYS A 148 16.04 -8.00 16.42
C LYS A 148 16.28 -7.99 17.93
N ILE A 149 16.91 -6.96 18.48
CA ILE A 149 17.16 -6.85 19.93
C ILE A 149 15.85 -6.80 20.72
N ILE A 150 14.83 -6.07 20.24
CA ILE A 150 13.51 -6.00 20.90
C ILE A 150 12.85 -7.38 20.94
N LYS A 151 12.91 -8.14 19.84
CA LYS A 151 12.36 -9.49 19.76
C LYS A 151 13.10 -10.45 20.69
N ASP A 152 14.43 -10.43 20.68
CA ASP A 152 15.27 -11.24 21.56
C ASP A 152 14.97 -10.95 23.05
N ALA A 153 14.85 -9.67 23.40
CA ALA A 153 14.52 -9.23 24.76
C ALA A 153 13.11 -9.67 25.19
N SER A 154 12.18 -9.79 24.25
CA SER A 154 10.77 -10.15 24.49
C SER A 154 10.48 -11.65 24.29
N GLY A 155 11.50 -12.48 24.02
CA GLY A 155 11.34 -13.92 23.79
C GLY A 155 10.63 -14.28 22.48
N ASP A 156 10.87 -13.50 21.42
CA ASP A 156 10.33 -13.72 20.05
C ASP A 156 8.81 -13.70 19.89
N GLN A 157 8.06 -13.34 20.93
CA GLN A 157 6.59 -13.28 20.88
C GLN A 157 6.05 -12.10 20.06
N LEU A 158 6.88 -11.08 19.80
CA LEU A 158 6.46 -9.86 19.11
C LEU A 158 6.63 -9.99 17.60
N SER A 159 5.63 -9.56 16.83
CA SER A 159 5.76 -9.44 15.38
C SER A 159 6.74 -8.33 14.99
N HIS A 160 7.31 -8.44 13.78
CA HIS A 160 8.23 -7.41 13.25
C HIS A 160 7.57 -6.03 13.21
N LYS A 161 6.35 -5.96 12.66
CA LYS A 161 5.52 -4.75 12.64
C LYS A 161 5.28 -4.15 14.03
N TYR A 162 4.91 -4.97 15.02
CA TYR A 162 4.68 -4.47 16.37
C TYR A 162 5.97 -3.95 17.02
N SER A 163 7.10 -4.61 16.77
CA SER A 163 8.40 -4.18 17.26
C SER A 163 8.83 -2.83 16.67
N LEU A 164 8.53 -2.58 15.39
CA LEU A 164 8.73 -1.28 14.74
C LEU A 164 7.82 -0.19 15.33
N GLU A 165 6.55 -0.48 15.58
CA GLU A 165 5.62 0.48 16.21
C GLU A 165 6.04 0.82 17.65
N LEU A 166 6.55 -0.16 18.40
CA LEU A 166 7.07 0.06 19.74
C LEU A 166 8.31 0.97 19.70
N MET A 167 9.25 0.70 18.78
CA MET A 167 10.41 1.56 18.53
C MET A 167 9.98 2.99 18.18
N ARG A 168 9.01 3.14 17.29
CA ARG A 168 8.45 4.44 16.89
C ARG A 168 7.85 5.17 18.09
N THR A 169 7.10 4.47 18.94
CA THR A 169 6.51 5.05 20.16
C THR A 169 7.59 5.54 21.12
N TRP A 170 8.67 4.79 21.30
CA TRP A 170 9.81 5.20 22.13
C TRP A 170 10.54 6.41 21.57
N PHE A 171 10.73 6.47 20.25
CA PHE A 171 11.30 7.63 19.58
C PHE A 171 10.44 8.88 19.80
N LEU A 172 9.12 8.78 19.56
CA LEU A 172 8.21 9.92 19.71
C LEU A 172 8.08 10.39 21.17
N SER A 173 8.29 9.50 22.14
CA SER A 173 8.31 9.84 23.56
C SER A 173 9.65 10.43 24.03
N SER A 174 10.66 10.47 23.16
CA SER A 174 11.97 11.03 23.48
C SER A 174 11.99 12.56 23.34
N SER A 175 12.91 13.20 24.05
CA SER A 175 13.14 14.65 23.93
C SER A 175 13.55 15.07 22.52
N VAL A 176 14.20 14.18 21.76
CA VAL A 176 14.69 14.42 20.40
C VAL A 176 13.54 14.63 19.42
N ALA A 177 12.44 13.88 19.56
CA ALA A 177 11.30 13.99 18.64
C ALA A 177 10.39 15.20 18.95
N SER A 178 10.44 15.72 20.19
CA SER A 178 9.53 16.78 20.68
C SER A 178 8.06 16.53 20.31
N SER A 179 7.64 15.25 20.28
CA SER A 179 6.30 14.78 19.90
C SER A 179 5.84 15.14 18.47
N ARG A 180 6.75 15.35 17.52
CA ARG A 180 6.39 15.64 16.11
C ARG A 180 6.47 14.37 15.28
N GLU A 181 5.36 13.92 14.70
CA GLU A 181 5.32 12.72 13.84
C GLU A 181 6.26 12.84 12.65
N ALA A 182 6.46 14.05 12.14
CA ALA A 182 7.39 14.35 11.05
C ALA A 182 8.85 14.01 11.40
N ALA A 183 9.23 14.08 12.69
CA ALA A 183 10.60 13.79 13.13
C ALA A 183 11.00 12.32 12.94
N TRP A 184 10.03 11.39 12.86
CA TRP A 184 10.35 9.97 12.58
C TRP A 184 10.94 9.77 11.18
N MET A 185 10.53 10.62 10.24
CA MET A 185 11.01 10.60 8.85
C MET A 185 12.36 11.31 8.69
N ASP A 186 12.87 11.95 9.74
CA ASP A 186 14.18 12.57 9.77
C ASP A 186 15.24 11.56 10.23
N ASP A 187 16.13 11.20 9.32
CA ASP A 187 17.20 10.24 9.58
C ASP A 187 18.19 10.79 10.62
N GLU A 188 18.50 12.09 10.63
CA GLU A 188 19.46 12.68 11.57
C GLU A 188 18.91 12.63 13.01
N ALA A 189 17.64 13.01 13.17
CA ALA A 189 16.94 12.90 14.46
C ALA A 189 16.90 11.45 14.96
N PHE A 190 16.63 10.50 14.06
CA PHE A 190 16.64 9.08 14.43
C PHE A 190 18.00 8.59 14.91
N PHE A 191 19.07 8.92 14.19
CA PHE A 191 20.42 8.48 14.58
C PHE A 191 20.86 9.12 15.90
N ALA A 192 20.57 10.40 16.12
CA ALA A 192 20.84 11.08 17.39
C ALA A 192 20.10 10.40 18.56
N TRP A 193 18.83 10.04 18.37
CA TRP A 193 18.06 9.28 19.37
C TRP A 193 18.63 7.88 19.61
N LYS A 194 19.04 7.18 18.55
CA LYS A 194 19.60 5.83 18.64
C LYS A 194 20.94 5.82 19.39
N GLU A 195 21.76 6.85 19.21
CA GLU A 195 23.05 7.02 19.88
C GLU A 195 22.90 7.42 21.35
N ASP A 196 21.76 8.00 21.75
CA ASP A 196 21.44 8.25 23.15
C ASP A 196 21.20 6.94 23.93
N SER A 197 22.31 6.42 24.48
CA SER A 197 22.41 5.19 25.24
C SER A 197 21.44 5.12 26.43
N GLU A 198 21.09 6.24 27.08
CA GLU A 198 20.24 6.22 28.27
C GLU A 198 18.76 6.05 27.93
N THR A 199 18.28 6.71 26.87
CA THR A 199 16.92 6.50 26.36
C THR A 199 16.74 5.07 25.85
N MET A 200 17.75 4.52 25.18
CA MET A 200 17.76 3.12 24.75
C MET A 200 17.69 2.14 25.93
N LYS A 201 18.59 2.25 26.92
CA LYS A 201 18.59 1.37 28.10
C LYS A 201 17.28 1.43 28.90
N LYS A 202 16.62 2.58 28.95
CA LYS A 202 15.32 2.75 29.62
C LYS A 202 14.21 1.99 28.88
N SER A 203 14.19 2.09 27.55
CA SER A 203 13.25 1.35 26.70
C SER A 203 13.44 -0.17 26.80
N TYR A 204 14.69 -0.65 26.86
CA TYR A 204 14.98 -2.06 27.07
C TYR A 204 14.52 -2.59 28.42
N ARG A 205 14.76 -1.84 29.52
CA ARG A 205 14.28 -2.21 30.86
C ARG A 205 12.76 -2.37 30.88
N ASN A 206 12.03 -1.48 30.20
CA ASN A 206 10.57 -1.59 30.06
C ASN A 206 10.13 -2.85 29.30
N CYS A 207 10.86 -3.26 28.26
CA CYS A 207 10.60 -4.52 27.56
C CYS A 207 10.85 -5.75 28.46
N GLY A 208 11.96 -5.76 29.19
CA GLY A 208 12.27 -6.82 30.17
C GLY A 208 11.22 -6.92 31.29
N SER A 209 10.77 -5.79 31.83
CA SER A 209 9.70 -5.77 32.85
C SER A 209 8.36 -6.27 32.30
N ARG A 210 8.02 -5.97 31.04
CA ARG A 210 6.84 -6.54 30.37
C ARG A 210 6.98 -8.03 30.10
N ARG A 211 8.18 -8.51 29.75
CA ARG A 211 8.47 -9.94 29.62
C ARG A 211 8.27 -10.67 30.95
N ILE A 212 8.86 -10.17 32.04
CA ILE A 212 8.69 -10.76 33.37
C ILE A 212 7.21 -10.76 33.77
N SER A 213 6.47 -9.69 33.44
CA SER A 213 5.03 -9.59 33.72
C SER A 213 4.21 -10.58 32.88
N ASN A 214 4.52 -10.76 31.60
CA ASN A 214 3.84 -11.70 30.71
C ASN A 214 4.20 -13.17 31.02
N GLU A 215 5.47 -13.48 31.29
CA GLU A 215 5.93 -14.79 31.74
C GLU A 215 5.29 -15.15 33.08
N ALA A 216 5.27 -14.22 34.05
CA ALA A 216 4.58 -14.42 35.32
C ALA A 216 3.06 -14.61 35.14
N PHE A 217 2.43 -13.90 34.21
CA PHE A 217 0.99 -14.06 33.93
C PHE A 217 0.68 -15.42 33.28
N VAL A 218 1.53 -15.88 32.35
CA VAL A 218 1.43 -17.19 31.71
C VAL A 218 1.69 -18.31 32.72
N ASP A 219 2.68 -18.16 33.61
CA ASP A 219 2.96 -19.12 34.68
C ASP A 219 1.81 -19.22 35.69
N ILE A 220 1.18 -18.09 36.05
CA ILE A 220 -0.02 -18.06 36.89
C ILE A 220 -1.20 -18.76 36.19
N GLU A 221 -1.38 -18.58 34.88
CA GLU A 221 -2.42 -19.31 34.13
C GLU A 221 -2.14 -20.81 34.01
N GLN A 222 -0.88 -21.21 33.81
CA GLN A 222 -0.49 -22.63 33.77
C GLN A 222 -0.62 -23.29 35.15
N GLN A 223 -0.30 -22.59 36.24
CA GLN A 223 -0.58 -23.06 37.60
C GLN A 223 -2.08 -23.20 37.86
N LYS A 224 -2.92 -22.29 37.37
CA LYS A 224 -4.39 -22.42 37.47
C LYS A 224 -4.91 -23.64 36.70
N LYS A 225 -4.38 -23.92 35.50
CA LYS A 225 -4.75 -25.12 34.71
C LYS A 225 -4.21 -26.43 35.31
N GLY A 226 -3.03 -26.39 35.93
CA GLY A 226 -2.45 -27.53 36.65
C GLY A 226 -3.19 -27.89 37.94
N ASN A 227 -3.71 -26.89 38.67
CA ASN A 227 -4.50 -27.12 39.89
C ASN A 227 -5.91 -27.65 39.62
N THR A 228 -6.49 -27.41 38.43
CA THR A 228 -7.77 -28.01 38.04
C THR A 228 -7.68 -29.50 37.67
N SER A 229 -6.48 -30.07 37.53
CA SER A 229 -6.29 -31.49 37.21
C SER A 229 -5.84 -32.36 38.41
N LYS A 230 -5.65 -31.76 39.60
CA LYS A 230 -5.40 -32.47 40.87
C LYS A 230 -6.44 -32.06 41.92
N GLY A 231 -7.68 -32.42 41.65
CA GLY A 231 -8.81 -32.20 42.56
C GLY A 231 -9.95 -33.18 42.31
N GLY A 232 -9.63 -34.44 41.99
CA GLY A 232 -10.60 -35.53 41.91
C GLY A 232 -10.60 -36.32 43.21
N GLY A 233 -11.62 -36.15 44.04
CA GLY A 233 -11.86 -37.04 45.19
C GLY A 233 -12.82 -36.50 46.24
N GLY A 234 -14.04 -37.04 46.28
CA GLY A 234 -14.85 -37.14 47.51
C GLY A 234 -15.88 -36.03 47.72
N GLY A 235 -17.16 -36.35 47.51
CA GLY A 235 -18.27 -35.42 47.63
C GLY A 235 -18.69 -35.05 49.06
N ASN A 236 -19.49 -33.99 49.17
CA ASN A 236 -20.85 -34.10 49.74
C ASN A 236 -21.64 -32.84 49.40
N LYS A 237 -22.83 -32.99 48.80
CA LYS A 237 -23.78 -31.89 48.59
C LYS A 237 -24.47 -31.64 49.94
N LYS A 238 -24.32 -30.45 50.51
CA LYS A 238 -25.19 -29.97 51.59
C LYS A 238 -25.75 -28.60 51.21
N TRP A 239 -27.06 -28.59 51.00
CA TRP A 239 -27.89 -27.40 50.96
C TRP A 239 -27.81 -26.66 52.29
N LEU A 240 -27.65 -25.34 52.26
CA LEU A 240 -28.22 -24.45 53.27
C LEU A 240 -28.54 -23.09 52.63
N THR A 241 -29.81 -22.71 52.76
CA THR A 241 -30.46 -21.48 52.32
C THR A 241 -30.26 -20.37 53.38
N ILE A 242 -30.69 -19.13 53.06
CA ILE A 242 -31.04 -17.98 53.94
C ILE A 242 -29.85 -17.00 54.11
N GLU A 243 -29.90 -15.68 53.84
CA GLU A 243 -31.01 -14.70 53.82
C GLU A 243 -30.68 -13.49 52.92
N ARG A 244 -31.71 -12.94 52.24
CA ARG A 244 -31.75 -11.58 51.71
C ARG A 244 -32.46 -10.70 52.73
N THR A 245 -31.78 -9.72 53.31
CA THR A 245 -32.42 -8.56 53.95
C THR A 245 -32.15 -7.31 53.13
N LYS A 246 -33.24 -6.65 52.73
CA LYS A 246 -33.29 -5.36 52.03
C LYS A 246 -33.29 -4.22 53.07
N SER A 247 -32.61 -3.11 52.77
CA SER A 247 -33.13 -1.72 52.76
C SER A 247 -31.92 -0.78 52.60
N GLY A 248 -31.91 0.29 51.80
CA GLY A 248 -32.98 1.07 51.19
C GLY A 248 -32.85 2.52 51.64
N LYS A 249 -32.55 3.43 50.70
CA LYS A 249 -32.94 4.87 50.61
C LYS A 249 -32.12 5.48 49.46
N ALA A 250 -32.63 5.65 48.24
CA ALA A 250 -33.77 6.44 47.77
C ALA A 250 -33.56 7.95 47.90
N THR A 251 -33.26 8.52 46.74
CA THR A 251 -33.43 9.91 46.28
C THR A 251 -34.88 10.39 46.29
N THR A 252 -35.10 11.64 46.67
CA THR A 252 -36.08 12.67 46.19
C THR A 252 -35.88 13.87 47.13
N GLU A 253 -35.83 15.14 46.73
CA GLU A 253 -36.43 15.88 45.61
C GLU A 253 -35.41 16.75 44.88
#